data_AF-A0A923R4V3-F1
#
_entry.id   AF-A0A923R4V3-F1
#
_cell.length_a   1.000
_cell.length_b   1.000
_cell.length_c   1.000
_cell.angle_alpha   90.00
_cell.angle_beta   90.00
_cell.angle_gamma   90.00
#
_symmetry.space_group_name_H-M   'P 1'
#
loop_
_entity.id
_entity.type
_entity.pdbx_description
1 polymer ?
#
loop_
_entity_poly.entity_id
_entity_poly.type
_entity_poly.pdbx_seq_one_letter_code
_entity_poly.pdbx_strand_id
1 'polypeptide(L)'
;MNYFKFYLISFAIIVLDQTVKLLVHYNMDMGMMGEIHVFGDVFKLHYTLNPGMAFGVELGSNYGKIILTMFRLIAIAGIAWYLHQLITRNAQKGFLICMA
;
A
#
# COMPACT_ATOMS: atom_id res chain seq x y z
N MET A 1 7.08 24.77 -9.32
CA MET A 1 6.16 24.28 -8.27
C MET A 1 7.00 23.51 -7.25
N ASN A 2 6.73 23.61 -5.94
CA ASN A 2 7.53 22.87 -4.97
C ASN A 2 7.12 21.38 -4.97
N TYR A 3 7.84 20.58 -5.74
CA TYR A 3 7.59 19.15 -5.99
C TYR A 3 7.67 18.28 -4.74
N PHE A 4 8.38 18.79 -3.72
CA PHE A 4 8.54 18.15 -2.42
C PHE A 4 7.21 17.77 -1.76
N LYS A 5 6.14 18.55 -2.04
CA LYS A 5 4.81 18.29 -1.48
C LYS A 5 4.23 16.94 -1.90
N PHE A 6 4.45 16.50 -3.14
CA PHE A 6 3.93 15.23 -3.62
C PHE A 6 4.66 14.05 -2.96
N TYR A 7 5.99 14.11 -2.90
CA TYR A 7 6.79 13.12 -2.17
C TYR A 7 6.46 13.07 -0.67
N LEU A 8 6.14 14.22 -0.06
CA LEU A 8 5.70 14.28 1.33
C LEU A 8 4.34 13.59 1.54
N ILE A 9 3.41 13.73 0.59
CA ILE A 9 2.12 13.03 0.62
C ILE A 9 2.36 11.51 0.53
N SER A 10 3.15 11.04 -0.44
CA SER A 10 3.49 9.62 -0.57
C SER A 10 4.11 9.07 0.73
N PHE A 11 5.04 9.81 1.32
CA PHE A 11 5.67 9.43 2.58
C PHE A 11 4.67 9.35 3.74
N ALA A 12 3.78 10.34 3.87
CA ALA A 12 2.74 10.34 4.89
C ALA A 12 1.79 9.15 4.75
N ILE A 13 1.41 8.78 3.52
CA ILE A 13 0.58 7.60 3.25
C ILE A 13 1.29 6.31 3.67
N ILE A 14 2.59 6.18 3.36
CA ILE A 14 3.39 5.02 3.79
C ILE A 14 3.46 4.93 5.32
N VAL A 15 3.71 6.05 6.00
CA VAL A 15 3.74 6.07 7.47
C VAL A 15 2.40 5.66 8.06
N LEU A 16 1.29 6.17 7.49
CA LEU A 16 -0.06 5.81 7.93
C LEU A 16 -0.32 4.31 7.73
N ASP A 17 -0.01 3.76 6.55
CA ASP A 17 -0.17 2.33 6.24
C ASP A 17 0.61 1.44 7.22
N GLN A 18 1.88 1.76 7.47
CA GLN A 18 2.70 0.98 8.40
C GLN A 18 2.21 1.12 9.84
N THR A 19 1.79 2.31 10.26
CA THR A 19 1.23 2.53 11.59
C THR A 19 -0.04 1.72 11.80
N VAL A 20 -0.98 1.75 10.85
CA VAL A 20 -2.22 0.95 10.92
C VAL A 20 -1.91 -0.54 10.96
N LYS A 21 -0.96 -1.03 10.14
CA LYS A 21 -0.54 -2.45 10.16
C LYS A 21 0.04 -2.87 11.51
N LEU A 22 0.88 -2.04 12.12
CA LEU A 22 1.46 -2.31 13.43
C LEU A 22 0.38 -2.29 14.54
N LEU A 23 -0.55 -1.33 14.48
CA LEU A 23 -1.68 -1.28 15.41
C LEU A 23 -2.53 -2.55 15.32
N VAL A 24 -2.86 -3.00 14.11
CA VAL A 24 -3.58 -4.28 13.91
C VAL A 24 -2.76 -5.45 14.44
N HIS A 25 -1.48 -5.53 14.09
CA HIS A 25 -0.61 -6.65 14.48
C HIS A 25 -0.44 -6.80 16.00
N TYR A 26 -0.39 -5.68 16.74
CA TYR A 26 -0.16 -5.70 18.19
C TYR A 26 -1.43 -5.65 19.04
N ASN A 27 -2.57 -5.26 18.47
CA ASN A 27 -3.81 -5.05 19.25
C ASN A 27 -5.00 -5.91 18.79
N MET A 28 -4.85 -6.73 17.74
CA MET A 28 -5.91 -7.62 17.25
C MET A 28 -5.45 -9.08 17.22
N ASP A 29 -6.35 -9.98 17.62
CA ASP A 29 -6.18 -11.40 17.41
C ASP A 29 -6.43 -11.77 15.95
N MET A 30 -5.66 -12.72 15.43
CA MET A 30 -5.73 -13.14 14.02
C MET A 30 -6.96 -14.04 13.77
N GLY A 31 -7.57 -13.88 12.60
CA GLY A 31 -8.67 -14.74 12.14
C GLY A 31 -10.04 -14.34 12.72
N MET A 32 -11.01 -15.25 12.59
CA MET A 32 -12.42 -14.94 12.87
C MET A 32 -12.70 -14.56 14.34
N MET A 33 -11.89 -15.05 15.28
CA MET A 33 -12.10 -14.80 16.72
C MET A 33 -11.74 -13.37 17.14
N GLY A 34 -10.87 -12.69 16.38
CA GLY A 34 -10.43 -11.31 16.65
C GLY A 34 -11.17 -10.26 15.82
N GLU A 35 -12.30 -10.61 15.21
CA GLU A 35 -13.06 -9.67 14.38
C GLU A 35 -13.73 -8.57 15.21
N ILE A 36 -13.50 -7.31 14.83
CA ILE A 36 -14.12 -6.15 15.46
C ILE A 36 -15.21 -5.63 14.52
N HIS A 37 -16.47 -5.78 14.91
CA HIS A 37 -17.63 -5.32 14.17
C HIS A 37 -17.86 -3.83 14.45
N VAL A 38 -17.63 -2.98 13.45
CA VAL A 38 -17.71 -1.52 13.60
C VAL A 38 -19.09 -1.01 13.23
N PHE A 39 -19.67 -1.52 12.13
CA PHE A 39 -21.05 -1.21 11.72
C PHE A 39 -21.81 -2.49 11.36
N GLY A 40 -22.32 -3.17 12.40
CA GLY A 40 -22.97 -4.47 12.24
C GLY A 40 -22.07 -5.44 11.47
N ASP A 41 -22.67 -6.23 10.58
CA ASP A 41 -21.96 -7.22 9.77
C ASP A 41 -21.38 -6.67 8.45
N VAL A 42 -21.62 -5.38 8.14
CA VAL A 42 -21.22 -4.77 6.85
C VAL A 42 -19.79 -4.24 6.91
N PHE A 43 -19.38 -3.67 8.04
CA PHE A 43 -18.03 -3.15 8.22
C PHE A 43 -17.40 -3.73 9.48
N LYS A 44 -16.37 -4.54 9.27
CA LYS A 44 -15.58 -5.17 10.33
C LYS A 44 -14.10 -5.08 10.04
N LEU A 45 -13.30 -5.00 11.10
CA LEU A 45 -11.86 -5.16 11.05
C LEU A 45 -11.55 -6.65 11.24
N HIS A 46 -10.89 -7.25 10.26
CA HIS A 46 -10.48 -8.64 10.28
C HIS A 46 -8.97 -8.73 10.06
N TYR A 47 -8.24 -9.20 11.06
CA TYR A 47 -6.80 -9.36 10.93
C TYR A 47 -6.46 -10.66 10.18
N THR A 48 -5.90 -10.50 8.98
CA THR A 48 -5.39 -11.60 8.16
C THR A 48 -4.04 -11.27 7.55
N LEU A 49 -3.25 -12.32 7.28
CA LEU A 49 -1.97 -12.22 6.59
C LEU A 49 -2.17 -12.70 5.15
N ASN A 50 -1.82 -11.86 4.18
CA ASN A 50 -1.79 -12.26 2.77
C ASN A 50 -0.34 -12.55 2.34
N PRO A 51 0.07 -13.83 2.24
CA PRO A 51 1.43 -14.18 1.81
C PRO A 51 1.65 -14.00 0.29
N GLY A 52 0.58 -13.83 -0.49
CA GLY A 52 0.58 -13.77 -1.95
C GLY A 52 0.16 -12.42 -2.54
N MET A 53 -0.29 -12.45 -3.79
CA MET A 53 -0.88 -11.31 -4.50
C MET A 53 -2.39 -11.22 -4.24
N ALA A 54 -3.04 -10.21 -4.84
CA ALA A 54 -4.50 -10.15 -4.86
C ALA A 54 -5.09 -11.42 -5.49
N PHE A 55 -6.36 -11.71 -5.17
CA PHE A 55 -7.11 -12.87 -5.68
C PHE A 55 -6.54 -14.24 -5.28
N GLY A 56 -5.83 -14.33 -4.15
CA GLY A 56 -5.30 -15.60 -3.64
C GLY A 56 -4.19 -16.22 -4.50
N VAL A 57 -3.61 -15.43 -5.41
CA VAL A 57 -2.51 -15.90 -6.27
C VAL A 57 -1.24 -15.97 -5.43
N GLU A 58 -0.85 -17.18 -5.06
CA GLU A 58 0.41 -17.45 -4.39
C GLU A 58 1.42 -18.05 -5.36
N LEU A 59 2.58 -17.40 -5.49
CA LEU A 59 3.74 -18.00 -6.13
C LEU A 59 4.39 -18.90 -5.07
N GLY A 60 3.86 -20.13 -4.94
CA GLY A 60 4.13 -21.09 -3.85
C GLY A 60 5.56 -21.65 -3.72
N SER A 61 6.59 -20.89 -4.09
CA SER A 61 7.99 -21.21 -3.87
C SER A 61 8.70 -20.10 -3.09
N ASN A 62 9.83 -20.41 -2.42
CA ASN A 62 10.68 -19.40 -1.77
C ASN A 62 11.10 -18.28 -2.73
N TYR A 63 11.21 -18.59 -4.03
CA TYR A 63 11.51 -17.62 -5.08
C TYR A 63 10.32 -16.71 -5.44
N GLY A 64 9.08 -17.16 -5.21
CA GLY A 64 7.89 -16.36 -5.49
C GLY A 64 7.86 -15.05 -4.72
N LYS A 65 8.16 -15.07 -3.42
CA LYS A 65 8.25 -13.86 -2.60
C LYS A 65 9.36 -12.91 -3.05
N ILE A 66 10.49 -13.45 -3.48
CA ILE A 66 11.62 -12.66 -4.01
C ILE A 66 11.20 -11.97 -5.31
N ILE A 67 10.60 -12.70 -6.24
CA ILE A 67 10.11 -12.14 -7.51
C ILE A 67 9.09 -11.03 -7.25
N LEU A 68 8.14 -11.23 -6.33
CA LEU A 68 7.16 -10.21 -5.97
C LEU A 68 7.81 -8.96 -5.36
N THR A 69 8.85 -9.12 -4.56
CA THR A 69 9.59 -8.01 -3.97
C THR A 69 10.37 -7.25 -5.04
N MET A 70 11.08 -7.97 -5.92
CA MET A 70 11.81 -7.37 -7.04
C MET A 70 10.89 -6.63 -8.01
N PHE A 71 9.75 -7.23 -8.35
CA PHE A 71 8.73 -6.60 -9.17
C PHE A 71 8.27 -5.26 -8.57
N ARG A 72 8.02 -5.21 -7.25
CA ARG A 72 7.65 -3.95 -6.57
C ARG A 72 8.74 -2.90 -6.66
N LEU A 73 10.00 -3.28 -6.47
CA LEU A 73 11.13 -2.33 -6.57
C LEU A 73 11.22 -1.71 -7.98
N ILE A 74 11.09 -2.55 -9.01
CA ILE A 74 11.06 -2.09 -10.41
C ILE A 74 9.83 -1.18 -10.64
N ALA A 75 8.65 -1.59 -10.16
CA ALA A 75 7.43 -0.82 -10.30
C ALA A 75 7.52 0.55 -9.61
N ILE A 76 8.04 0.62 -8.37
CA ILE A 76 8.24 1.88 -7.63
C ILE A 76 9.20 2.80 -8.38
N ALA A 77 10.31 2.28 -8.91
CA ALA A 77 11.22 3.08 -9.73
C ALA A 77 10.54 3.65 -10.98
N GLY A 78 9.74 2.83 -11.67
CA GLY A 78 8.95 3.25 -12.83
C GLY A 78 7.89 4.31 -12.49
N ILE A 79 7.16 4.13 -11.40
CA ILE A 79 6.13 5.07 -10.91
C ILE A 79 6.78 6.40 -10.50
N ALA A 80 7.90 6.36 -9.78
CA ALA A 80 8.61 7.56 -9.36
C ALA A 80 9.13 8.38 -10.56
N TRP A 81 9.69 7.69 -11.57
CA TRP A 81 10.10 8.32 -12.82
C TRP A 81 8.90 8.91 -13.58
N TYR A 82 7.79 8.18 -13.67
CA TYR A 82 6.58 8.67 -14.33
C TYR A 82 5.95 9.87 -13.62
N LEU A 83 5.92 9.86 -12.28
CA LEU A 83 5.47 10.99 -11.48
C LEU A 83 6.36 12.22 -11.72
N HIS A 84 7.68 12.04 -11.77
CA HIS A 84 8.61 13.12 -12.12
C HIS A 84 8.31 13.70 -13.52
N GLN A 85 8.03 12.83 -14.50
CA GLN A 85 7.66 13.25 -15.84
C GLN A 85 6.33 14.03 -15.88
N LEU A 86 5.31 13.59 -15.14
CA LEU A 86 4.03 14.29 -15.07
C LEU A 86 4.16 15.68 -14.44
N ILE A 87 5.01 15.77 -13.42
CA ILE A 87 5.33 17.02 -12.73
C ILE A 87 6.02 18.00 -13.69
N THR A 88 7.04 17.55 -14.43
CA THR A 88 7.76 18.41 -15.38
C THR A 88 6.90 18.85 -16.56
N ARG A 89 5.88 18.06 -16.90
CA ARG A 89 4.88 18.37 -17.95
C ARG A 89 3.72 19.23 -17.45
N ASN A 90 3.74 19.73 -16.21
CA ASN A 90 2.67 20.53 -15.60
C ASN A 90 1.28 19.87 -15.69
N ALA A 91 1.20 18.56 -15.42
CA ALA A 91 -0.07 17.85 -15.35
C ALA A 91 -1.02 18.48 -14.29
N GLN A 92 -2.32 18.22 -14.45
CA GLN A 92 -3.36 18.69 -13.53
C GLN A 92 -3.04 18.30 -12.08
N LYS A 93 -3.12 19.27 -11.15
CA LYS A 93 -2.71 19.06 -9.75
C LYS A 93 -3.46 17.93 -9.06
N GLY A 94 -4.76 17.76 -9.33
CA GLY A 94 -5.55 16.66 -8.77
C GLY A 94 -5.01 15.30 -9.19
N PHE A 95 -4.63 15.16 -10.47
CA PHE A 95 -4.02 13.94 -10.98
C PHE A 95 -2.66 13.64 -10.32
N LEU A 96 -1.83 14.68 -10.12
CA LEU A 96 -0.55 14.54 -9.42
C LEU A 96 -0.72 14.10 -7.95
N ILE A 97 -1.80 14.51 -7.28
CA ILE A 97 -2.12 14.08 -5.91
C ILE A 97 -2.55 12.60 -5.91
N CYS A 98 -3.36 12.15 -6.86
CA CYS A 98 -3.78 10.75 -6.95
C CYS A 98 -2.63 9.80 -7.31
N MET A 99 -1.64 10.30 -8.07
CA MET A 99 -0.45 9.54 -8.45
C MET A 99 0.62 9.49 -7.34
N ALA A 100 0.57 10.42 -6.39
CA ALA A 100 1.50 10.52 -5.27
C ALA A 100 1.02 9.67 -4.08
#